data_AF-L8JS52-F1
#
_entry.id   AF-L8JS52-F1
#
_cell.length_a   1.000
_cell.length_b   1.000
_cell.length_c   1.000
_cell.angle_alpha   90.00
_cell.angle_beta   90.00
_cell.angle_gamma   90.00
#
_symmetry.space_group_name_H-M   'P 1'
#
loop_
_entity.id
_entity.type
_entity.pdbx_description
1 polymer ?
#
loop_
_entity_poly.entity_id
_entity_poly.type
_entity_poly.pdbx_seq_one_letter_code
_entity_poly.pdbx_strand_id
1 'polypeptide(L)' 'MMKCNMCYDRTSAGKKPMCATVCPSQALFYGTRQEIERMRPDSVPVNTFQFGNQEVNTKVNIMMPKGTHKLIVE' A
#
# COMPACT_ATOMS: atom_id res chain seq x y z
N MET A 1 -18.43 -10.50 -10.68
CA MET A 1 -17.81 -10.28 -9.36
C MET A 1 -17.11 -8.92 -9.36
N MET A 2 -17.20 -8.17 -8.25
CA MET A 2 -16.56 -6.85 -8.11
C MET A 2 -15.42 -6.92 -7.09
N LYS A 3 -14.31 -6.23 -7.35
CA LYS A 3 -13.18 -6.10 -6.45
C LYS A 3 -12.49 -4.75 -6.65
N CYS A 4 -11.62 -4.36 -5.71
CA CYS A 4 -10.76 -3.21 -5.92
C CYS A 4 -9.91 -3.38 -7.20
N ASN A 5 -9.89 -2.34 -8.02
CA ASN A 5 -9.12 -2.24 -9.26
C ASN A 5 -8.20 -0.99 -9.29
N MET A 6 -7.89 -0.43 -8.11
CA MET A 6 -7.16 0.84 -7.97
C MET A 6 -7.82 2.04 -8.67
N CYS A 7 -9.16 2.09 -8.69
CA CYS A 7 -9.92 3.13 -9.38
C CYS A 7 -9.42 3.32 -10.82
N TYR A 8 -9.44 2.23 -11.60
CA TYR A 8 -8.87 2.20 -12.95
C TYR A 8 -9.38 3.33 -13.85
N ASP A 9 -10.67 3.65 -13.75
CA ASP A 9 -11.33 4.78 -14.42
C ASP A 9 -10.65 6.12 -14.11
N ARG A 10 -10.27 6.35 -12.86
CA ARG A 10 -9.61 7.58 -12.41
C ARG A 10 -8.13 7.59 -12.73
N THR A 11 -7.44 6.49 -12.43
CA THR A 11 -5.98 6.39 -12.62
C THR A 11 -5.61 6.42 -14.10
N SER A 12 -6.45 5.89 -14.99
CA SER A 12 -6.28 6.01 -16.44
C SER A 12 -6.41 7.47 -16.94
N ALA A 13 -7.12 8.31 -16.19
CA ALA A 13 -7.23 9.75 -16.45
C ALA A 13 -6.21 10.60 -15.65
N GLY A 14 -5.17 9.97 -15.09
CA GLY A 14 -4.12 10.65 -14.32
C GLY A 14 -4.57 11.14 -12.94
N LYS A 15 -5.75 10.72 -12.45
CA LYS A 15 -6.26 11.11 -11.12
C LYS A 15 -5.90 10.06 -10.07
N LYS A 16 -5.69 10.51 -8.83
CA LYS A 16 -5.49 9.61 -7.69
C LYS A 16 -6.76 8.77 -7.41
N PRO A 17 -6.61 7.52 -6.91
CA PRO A 17 -7.73 6.72 -6.42
C PRO A 17 -8.55 7.46 -5.37
N MET A 18 -9.85 7.15 -5.29
CA MET A 18 -10.74 7.88 -4.40
C MET A 18 -10.36 7.70 -2.93
N CYS A 19 -10.03 6.46 -2.52
CA CYS A 19 -9.63 6.16 -1.15
C CYS A 19 -8.39 6.97 -0.69
N ALA A 20 -7.39 7.13 -1.55
CA ALA A 20 -6.20 7.95 -1.26
C ALA A 20 -6.50 9.46 -1.32
N THR A 21 -7.53 9.89 -2.05
CA THR A 21 -7.90 11.30 -2.17
C THR A 21 -8.73 11.78 -0.98
N VAL A 22 -9.64 10.95 -0.47
CA VAL A 22 -10.56 11.34 0.62
C VAL A 22 -10.02 11.08 2.02
N CYS A 23 -8.91 10.37 2.15
CA CYS A 23 -8.41 9.92 3.46
C CYS A 23 -8.05 11.14 4.33
N PRO A 24 -8.81 11.45 5.40
CA PRO A 24 -8.58 12.65 6.19
C PRO A 24 -7.28 12.57 7.01
N SER A 25 -6.93 11.37 7.46
CA SER A 25 -5.71 11.09 8.22
C SER A 25 -4.47 10.92 7.34
N GLN A 26 -4.62 10.92 6.01
CA GLN A 26 -3.54 10.66 5.05
C GLN A 26 -2.80 9.32 5.29
N ALA A 27 -3.50 8.32 5.85
CA ALA A 27 -2.94 6.98 6.03
C ALA A 27 -2.76 6.23 4.69
N LEU A 28 -3.56 6.56 3.68
CA LEU A 28 -3.46 5.99 2.34
C LEU A 28 -2.69 6.94 1.42
N PHE A 29 -1.66 6.41 0.75
CA PHE A 29 -0.83 7.17 -0.19
C PHE A 29 -0.87 6.53 -1.58
N TYR A 30 -0.89 7.39 -2.61
CA TYR A 30 -0.74 7.00 -4.01
C TYR A 30 0.28 7.91 -4.70
N GLY A 31 1.38 7.30 -5.12
CA GLY A 31 2.52 7.96 -5.75
C GLY A 31 3.64 6.95 -6.04
N THR A 32 4.83 7.45 -6.31
CA THR A 32 6.02 6.67 -6.60
C THR A 32 6.66 6.10 -5.33
N ARG A 33 7.49 5.07 -5.51
CA ARG A 33 8.27 4.47 -4.42
C ARG A 33 9.26 5.48 -3.83
N GLN A 34 9.91 6.27 -4.67
CA GLN A 34 10.89 7.26 -4.24
C GLN A 34 10.27 8.37 -3.39
N GLU A 35 9.05 8.82 -3.73
CA GLU A 35 8.34 9.83 -2.95
C GLU A 35 8.05 9.34 -1.53
N ILE A 36 7.52 8.12 -1.40
CA ILE A 36 7.15 7.61 -0.07
C ILE A 36 8.36 7.27 0.80
N GLU A 37 9.46 6.81 0.21
CA GLU A 37 10.73 6.59 0.90
C GLU A 37 11.31 7.90 1.44
N ARG A 38 11.21 9.01 0.69
CA ARG A 38 11.62 10.34 1.17
C ARG A 38 10.73 10.85 2.30
N MET A 39 9.42 10.63 2.21
CA MET A 39 8.47 11.08 3.24
C MET A 39 8.52 10.25 4.52
N ARG A 40 8.90 8.96 4.42
CA ARG A 40 8.94 8.02 5.55
C ARG A 40 10.29 7.31 5.62
N PRO A 41 11.38 8.03 5.92
CA PRO A 41 12.72 7.48 5.91
C PRO A 41 12.91 6.35 6.93
N ASP A 42 12.10 6.30 7.98
CA ASP A 42 12.14 5.30 9.06
C ASP A 42 11.12 4.18 8.93
N SER A 43 10.41 4.11 7.81
CA SER A 43 9.50 3.01 7.49
C SER A 43 10.03 2.22 6.31
N VAL A 44 9.64 0.95 6.22
CA VAL A 44 9.86 0.08 5.07
C VAL A 44 8.52 -0.37 4.49
N PRO A 45 8.37 -0.31 3.16
CA PRO A 45 7.20 -0.87 2.47
C PRO A 45 7.26 -2.39 2.44
N VAL A 46 6.25 -3.04 3.02
CA VAL A 46 6.10 -4.51 3.08
C VAL A 46 4.88 -4.92 2.27
N ASN A 47 5.02 -5.92 1.41
CA ASN A 47 3.91 -6.48 0.61
C ASN A 47 3.76 -8.00 0.75
N THR A 48 4.56 -8.61 1.62
CA THR A 48 4.51 -10.03 1.96
C THR A 48 3.68 -10.22 3.23
N PHE A 49 2.65 -11.05 3.12
CA PHE A 49 1.72 -11.35 4.21
C PHE A 49 1.82 -12.83 4.56
N GLN A 50 1.91 -13.13 5.85
CA GLN A 50 1.86 -14.50 6.39
C GLN A 50 0.48 -14.72 7.01
N PHE A 51 -0.33 -15.57 6.40
CA PHE A 51 -1.62 -16.03 6.91
C PHE A 51 -1.49 -17.47 7.40
N GLY A 52 -1.33 -17.66 8.71
CA GLY A 52 -1.00 -18.99 9.26
C GLY A 52 0.24 -19.57 8.60
N ASN A 53 0.09 -20.68 7.86
CA ASN A 53 1.18 -21.35 7.14
C ASN A 53 1.39 -20.86 5.69
N GLN A 54 0.56 -19.94 5.19
CA GLN A 54 0.62 -19.48 3.81
C GLN A 54 1.27 -18.09 3.71
N GLU A 55 2.26 -17.97 2.85
CA GLU A 55 2.84 -16.68 2.45
C GLU A 55 2.19 -16.17 1.16
N VAL A 56 1.80 -14.89 1.14
CA VAL A 56 1.18 -14.23 -0.01
C VAL A 56 1.90 -12.93 -0.32
N ASN A 57 2.38 -12.80 -1.55
CA ASN A 57 2.96 -11.56 -2.08
C ASN A 57 1.89 -10.76 -2.82
N THR A 58 1.60 -9.54 -2.34
CA THR A 58 0.59 -8.67 -2.94
C THR A 58 1.22 -7.51 -3.71
N LYS A 59 0.42 -6.76 -4.46
CA LYS A 59 0.85 -5.52 -5.13
C LYS A 59 0.68 -4.28 -4.24
N VAL A 60 0.00 -4.41 -3.10
CA VAL A 60 -0.25 -3.30 -2.16
C VAL A 60 0.83 -3.35 -1.09
N ASN A 61 1.41 -2.20 -0.77
CA ASN A 61 2.47 -2.10 0.24
C ASN A 61 1.91 -1.45 1.50
N ILE A 62 2.25 -2.02 2.65
CA ILE A 62 1.97 -1.45 3.96
C ILE A 62 3.28 -0.90 4.52
N MET A 63 3.24 0.33 5.05
CA MET A 63 4.40 0.93 5.70
C MET A 63 4.57 0.36 7.10
N MET A 64 5.70 -0.28 7.36
CA MET A 64 6.04 -0.93 8.63
C MET A 64 7.34 -0.34 9.19
N PRO A 65 7.64 -0.54 10.49
CA PRO A 65 8.93 -0.15 11.06
C PRO A 65 10.10 -0.80 10.33
N LYS A 66 11.23 -0.09 10.23
CA LYS A 66 12.49 -0.62 9.70
C LYS A 66 12.84 -1.98 10.29
N GLY A 67 13.35 -2.88 9.45
CA GLY A 67 13.65 -4.27 9.82
C GLY A 67 12.47 -5.24 9.70
N THR A 68 11.27 -4.76 9.37
CA THR A 68 10.12 -5.62 9.09
C THR A 68 10.16 -6.12 7.65
N HIS A 69 10.05 -7.43 7.45
CA HIS A 69 10.08 -8.06 6.13
C HIS A 69 8.74 -8.65 5.68
N LYS A 70 7.87 -9.02 6.63
CA LYS A 70 6.54 -9.58 6.37
C LYS A 70 5.55 -9.13 7.44
N LEU A 71 4.28 -9.03 7.05
CA LEU A 71 3.16 -8.79 7.96
C LEU A 71 2.59 -10.14 8.40
N ILE A 72 2.57 -10.41 9.70
CA ILE A 72 1.93 -11.61 10.26
C ILE A 72 0.47 -11.29 10.55
N VAL A 73 -0.43 -12.07 9.98
CA VAL A 73 -1.88 -11.99 10.21
C VAL A 73 -2.27 -13.25 10.97
N GLU A 74 -2.61 -13.07 12.24
CA GLU A 74 -3.12 -14.12 13.14
C GLU A 74 -4.58 -14.47 12.84
#